data_AF-A0A809X415-F1
#
_entry.id   AF-A0A809X415-F1
#
_cell.length_a   1.000
_cell.length_b   1.000
_cell.length_c   1.000
_cell.angle_alpha   90.00
_cell.angle_beta   90.00
_cell.angle_gamma   90.00
#
_symmetry.space_group_name_H-M   'P 1'
#
loop_
_entity.id
_entity.type
_entity.pdbx_description
1 polymer ?
#
loop_
_entity_poly.entity_id
_entity_poly.type
_entity_poly.pdbx_seq_one_letter_code
_entity_poly.pdbx_strand_id
1 'polypeptide(L)'
;MPITIVHDGSSFPEPAENCCFCFGLTRHWHRRSDVAVGEQCAPVRKVKEIPTKQDWLASVRARTPRRVGEIDMAYIKRIAS
;
A
#
# COMPACT_ATOMS: atom_id res chain seq x y z
N MET A 1 18.75 -10.82 6.47
CA MET A 1 18.10 -11.70 5.47
C MET A 1 17.23 -10.84 4.57
N PRO A 2 17.23 -11.10 3.25
CA PRO A 2 16.30 -10.46 2.31
C PRO A 2 14.85 -10.86 2.65
N ILE A 3 13.89 -10.06 2.20
CA ILE A 3 12.47 -10.33 2.43
C ILE A 3 12.00 -11.40 1.43
N THR A 4 11.46 -12.51 1.93
CA THR A 4 10.80 -13.50 1.08
C THR A 4 9.40 -13.01 0.70
N ILE A 5 9.10 -13.02 -0.61
CA ILE A 5 7.82 -12.62 -1.18
C ILE A 5 7.21 -13.77 -1.99
N VAL A 6 5.89 -13.77 -2.11
CA VAL A 6 5.13 -14.75 -2.90
C VAL A 6 4.14 -13.98 -3.78
N HIS A 7 4.08 -14.33 -5.07
CA HIS A 7 3.08 -13.78 -5.99
C HIS A 7 1.67 -14.29 -5.63
N ASP A 8 0.65 -13.45 -5.70
CA ASP A 8 -0.73 -13.81 -5.31
C ASP A 8 -1.50 -14.60 -6.38
N GLY A 9 -0.95 -14.72 -7.59
CA GLY A 9 -1.52 -15.47 -8.71
C GLY A 9 -2.43 -14.63 -9.61
N SER A 10 -2.66 -13.36 -9.27
CA SER A 10 -3.43 -12.44 -10.11
C SER A 10 -2.62 -11.94 -11.30
N SER A 11 -3.28 -11.40 -12.32
CA SER A 11 -2.65 -10.84 -13.51
C SER A 11 -3.38 -9.58 -13.97
N PHE A 12 -2.84 -8.84 -14.93
CA PHE A 12 -3.60 -7.73 -15.52
C PHE A 12 -4.87 -8.26 -16.21
N PRO A 13 -6.07 -7.64 -16.03
CA PRO A 13 -6.33 -6.32 -15.44
C PRO A 13 -6.72 -6.32 -13.95
N GLU A 14 -6.49 -7.41 -13.22
CA GLU A 14 -6.89 -7.53 -11.82
C GLU A 14 -6.18 -6.50 -10.93
N PRO A 15 -6.86 -6.02 -9.86
CA PRO A 15 -6.30 -5.07 -8.92
C PRO A 15 -4.97 -5.56 -8.33
N ALA A 16 -4.05 -4.62 -8.11
CA ALA A 16 -2.79 -4.85 -7.42
C ALA A 16 -2.74 -3.97 -6.16
N GLU A 17 -1.97 -4.39 -5.16
CA GLU A 17 -1.84 -3.68 -3.89
C GLU A 17 -0.60 -2.78 -3.85
N ASN A 18 -0.60 -1.81 -2.93
CA ASN A 18 0.53 -0.89 -2.78
C ASN A 18 1.66 -1.51 -1.97
N CYS A 19 2.85 -1.63 -2.55
CA CYS A 19 4.06 -2.02 -1.81
C CYS A 19 4.23 -1.17 -0.54
N CYS A 20 4.45 -1.82 0.61
CA CYS A 20 4.51 -1.15 1.91
C CYS A 20 5.71 -0.20 2.07
N PHE A 21 6.70 -0.24 1.17
CA PHE A 21 7.87 0.65 1.20
C PHE A 21 7.79 1.79 0.19
N CYS A 22 7.49 1.48 -1.07
CA CYS A 22 7.55 2.45 -2.17
C CYS A 22 6.19 2.87 -2.70
N PHE A 23 5.10 2.25 -2.24
CA PHE A 23 3.74 2.46 -2.73
C PHE A 23 3.51 2.17 -4.22
N GLY A 24 4.47 1.56 -4.90
CA GLY A 24 4.27 1.02 -6.24
C GLY A 24 3.33 -0.19 -6.19
N LEU A 25 2.47 -0.32 -7.20
CA LEU A 25 1.57 -1.45 -7.33
C LEU A 25 2.36 -2.75 -7.48
N THR A 26 1.96 -3.78 -6.74
CA THR A 26 2.58 -5.10 -6.76
C THR A 26 1.55 -6.19 -6.48
N ARG A 27 1.82 -7.38 -7.03
CA ARG A 27 1.06 -8.62 -6.81
C ARG A 27 1.82 -9.59 -5.90
N HIS A 28 2.84 -9.08 -5.23
CA HIS A 28 3.74 -9.85 -4.38
C HIS A 28 3.53 -9.50 -2.92
N TRP A 29 3.53 -10.53 -2.09
CA TRP A 29 3.17 -10.44 -0.69
C TRP A 29 4.23 -11.04 0.21
N HIS A 30 4.52 -10.37 1.31
CA HIS A 30 5.20 -10.98 2.44
C HIS A 30 4.18 -11.69 3.33
N ARG A 31 3.96 -12.99 3.09
CA ARG A 31 2.92 -13.79 3.74
C ARG A 31 2.92 -13.75 5.27
N ARG A 32 4.10 -13.64 5.89
CA ARG A 32 4.23 -13.65 7.36
C ARG A 32 3.65 -12.39 8.01
N SER A 33 3.79 -11.22 7.39
CA SER A 33 3.24 -9.96 7.92
C SER A 33 1.95 -9.53 7.21
N ASP A 34 1.50 -10.30 6.22
CA ASP A 34 0.30 -10.02 5.41
C ASP A 34 0.31 -8.63 4.73
N VAL A 35 1.47 -8.20 4.23
CA VAL A 35 1.61 -6.92 3.52
C VAL A 35 2.18 -7.11 2.11
N ALA A 36 1.78 -6.23 1.19
CA ALA A 36 2.31 -6.22 -0.17
C ALA A 36 3.74 -5.65 -0.17
N VAL A 37 4.67 -6.34 -0.85
CA VAL A 37 6.09 -5.93 -0.98
C VAL A 37 6.51 -6.15 -2.43
N GLY A 38 6.97 -5.08 -3.09
CA GLY A 38 7.45 -5.15 -4.48
C GLY A 38 8.80 -5.85 -4.62
N GLU A 39 9.04 -6.44 -5.79
CA GLU A 39 10.26 -7.17 -6.13
C GLU A 39 11.52 -6.31 -6.00
N GLN A 40 11.43 -5.01 -6.31
CA GLN A 40 12.53 -4.06 -6.16
C GLN A 40 12.86 -3.73 -4.69
N CYS A 41 11.89 -3.87 -3.77
CA CYS A 41 12.08 -3.54 -2.35
C CYS A 41 12.54 -4.75 -1.53
N ALA A 42 12.09 -5.95 -1.91
CA ALA A 42 12.40 -7.20 -1.22
C ALA A 42 13.92 -7.48 -1.01
N PRO A 43 14.81 -7.25 -2.00
CA PRO A 43 16.25 -7.54 -1.84
C PRO A 43 17.02 -6.48 -1.04
N VAL A 44 16.53 -5.23 -0.99
CA VAL A 44 17.26 -4.09 -0.38
C VAL A 44 16.76 -3.74 1.02
N ARG A 45 15.56 -4.16 1.40
CA ARG A 45 14.96 -3.93 2.73
C ARG A 45 15.15 -5.12 3.65
N LYS A 46 15.08 -4.87 4.95
CA LYS A 46 15.18 -5.90 6.00
C LYS A 46 13.80 -6.27 6.52
N VAL A 47 13.61 -7.53 6.90
CA VAL A 47 12.36 -8.04 7.48
C VAL A 47 11.89 -7.22 8.69
N LYS A 48 12.81 -6.71 9.51
CA LYS A 48 12.49 -5.86 10.68
C LYS A 48 11.94 -4.47 10.33
N GLU A 49 12.07 -4.04 9.07
CA GLU A 49 11.51 -2.77 8.58
C GLU A 49 10.08 -2.95 8.04
N ILE A 50 9.60 -4.19 7.91
CA ILE A 50 8.24 -4.46 7.43
C ILE A 50 7.25 -3.96 8.49
N PRO A 51 6.31 -3.08 8.13
CA PRO A 51 5.29 -2.61 9.06
C PRO A 51 4.35 -3.74 9.47
N THR A 52 3.61 -3.53 10.55
CA THR A 52 2.45 -4.39 10.82
C THR A 52 1.38 -4.20 9.74
N LYS A 53 0.48 -5.17 9.58
CA LYS A 53 -0.69 -5.03 8.70
C LYS A 53 -1.45 -3.74 9.00
N GLN A 54 -1.66 -3.45 10.30
CA GLN A 54 -2.42 -2.29 10.76
C GLN A 54 -1.74 -0.97 10.36
N ASP A 55 -0.43 -0.86 10.55
CA ASP A 55 0.32 0.35 10.17
C ASP A 55 0.33 0.54 8.65
N TRP A 56 0.47 -0.54 7.89
CA TRP A 56 0.38 -0.49 6.44
C TRP A 56 -1.00 0.00 5.98
N LEU A 57 -2.09 -0.59 6.49
CA LEU A 57 -3.46 -0.15 6.18
C LEU A 57 -3.70 1.31 6.57
N ALA A 58 -3.19 1.76 7.72
CA ALA A 58 -3.25 3.16 8.12
C ALA A 58 -2.50 4.07 7.14
N SER A 59 -1.31 3.67 6.69
CA SER A 59 -0.53 4.41 5.69
C SER A 59 -1.22 4.47 4.33
N VAL A 60 -1.91 3.40 3.90
CA VAL A 60 -2.72 3.38 2.67
C VAL A 60 -3.89 4.36 2.82
N ARG A 61 -4.64 4.29 3.92
CA ARG A 61 -5.76 5.23 4.18
C ARG A 61 -5.33 6.69 4.20
N ALA A 62 -4.14 6.99 4.73
CA ALA A 62 -3.61 8.35 4.77
C ALA A 62 -3.22 8.88 3.38
N ARG A 63 -2.84 8.01 2.44
CA ARG A 63 -2.39 8.38 1.09
C ARG A 63 -3.45 8.25 0.02
N THR A 64 -4.48 7.45 0.26
CA THR A 64 -5.63 7.32 -0.62
C THR A 64 -6.73 8.24 -0.07
N PRO A 65 -6.86 9.49 -0.57
CA PRO A 65 -7.96 10.35 -0.15
C PRO A 65 -9.26 9.63 -0.45
N ARG A 66 -10.16 9.51 0.54
CA ARG A 66 -11.48 8.94 0.36
C ARG A 66 -12.18 9.70 -0.77
N ARG A 67 -12.29 9.08 -1.94
CA ARG A 67 -13.09 9.61 -3.04
C ARG A 67 -13.99 8.51 -3.56
N VAL A 68 -15.14 8.36 -2.88
CA VAL A 68 -16.48 8.61 -3.45
C VAL A 68 -17.40 8.90 -2.25
N GLY A 69 -17.83 10.16 -2.07
CA GLY A 69 -18.95 10.51 -1.18
C GLY A 69 -18.70 11.48 -0.01
N GLU A 70 -17.47 11.64 0.48
CA GLU A 70 -17.17 12.69 1.46
C GLU A 70 -16.73 13.96 0.72
N ILE A 71 -17.66 14.91 0.56
CA ILE A 71 -17.25 16.25 0.17
C ILE A 71 -16.45 16.83 1.33
N ASP A 72 -15.17 17.08 1.09
CA ASP A 72 -14.33 17.81 2.03
C ASP A 72 -14.92 19.22 2.22
N MET A 73 -15.52 19.47 3.38
CA MET A 73 -16.08 20.78 3.72
C MET A 73 -15.01 21.88 3.73
N ALA A 74 -13.73 21.55 3.87
CA ALA A 74 -12.64 22.51 3.72
C ALA A 74 -12.47 22.96 2.26
N TYR A 75 -12.71 22.07 1.29
CA TYR A 75 -12.69 22.41 -0.13
C TYR A 75 -13.88 23.30 -0.51
N ILE A 76 -15.09 23.00 -0.03
CA ILE A 76 -16.27 23.86 -0.26
C ILE A 76 -16.04 25.27 0.33
N LYS A 77 -15.55 25.36 1.57
CA LYS A 77 -15.36 26.66 2.21
C LYS A 77 -14.34 27.55 1.49
N ARG A 78 -13.38 26.96 0.78
CA ARG A 78 -12.36 27.68 0.01
C ARG A 78 -12.85 28.22 -1.34
N ILE A 79 -13.88 27.62 -1.93
CA ILE A 79 -14.46 28.07 -3.21
C ILE A 79 -15.69 28.97 -3.04
N ALA A 80 -16.25 29.01 -1.82
CA ALA A 80 -17.41 29.84 -1.47
C ALA A 80 -17.02 31.21 -0.86
N SER A 81 -15.73 31.55 -0.88
CA SER A 81 -15.13 32.79 -0.40
C SER A 81 -14.32 33.43 -1.50
#